data_AF-A0A653MZZ8-F1
#
_entry.id   AF-A0A653MZZ8-F1
#
_cell.length_a   1.000
_cell.length_b   1.000
_cell.length_c   1.000
_cell.angle_alpha   90.00
_cell.angle_beta   90.00
_cell.angle_gamma   90.00
#
_symmetry.space_group_name_H-M   'P 1'
#
loop_
_entity.id
_entity.type
_entity.pdbx_description
1 polymer ?
#
loop_
_entity_poly.entity_id
_entity_poly.type
_entity_poly.pdbx_seq_one_letter_code
_entity_poly.pdbx_strand_id
1 'polypeptide(L)'
;MKKNLLLLALICNFSLAGYAQSGLGIDEKENWLGYWTEFNPKKEDYREPQKILTGSISQNTTLSNRDTYLIQGNVYVTNNATLTIEEGTLLRGDSKTCGTLIITKGAKIIAQGSESFPIVFTSNNDEYSRKPGDWGGIIVMGDAPVSRFGGVGVVDFDLDPQYNRFGGENKVGSAGVLKNVRVEYAGKKSATKKQIAGITFAGVGSGTVIEAIQVSFSDNDSFEFLGGNVKAQKLISYRASDDDFDFTQGVQADFTNSIALRHPFSSSNAKPRCMEVKSYNDIDKYDPQRSKTNVKATNITLVNIEDNNQGLIKEAVYVSNEANLNLSNSVVYGFRDFLMLDRFSMTDEFEKYVKLKNLVIAHCTKVFSSMDEGDTSRMDTDFIASKNALTISDGPINDYFKSTDFSITPDFRYLKIERTNSNVVLNKK
;
A
#
# COMPACT_ATOMS: atom_id res chain seq x y z
N MET A 1 53.72 -57.49 -4.11
CA MET A 1 53.61 -56.11 -3.59
C MET A 1 53.20 -55.17 -4.71
N LYS A 2 51.95 -54.68 -4.70
CA LYS A 2 51.51 -53.37 -5.23
C LYS A 2 50.01 -53.25 -4.94
N LYS A 3 49.68 -52.51 -3.88
CA LYS A 3 48.32 -52.10 -3.53
C LYS A 3 47.92 -50.98 -4.49
N ASN A 4 46.88 -51.17 -5.29
CA ASN A 4 46.22 -50.07 -5.98
C ASN A 4 44.96 -49.70 -5.18
N LEU A 5 45.09 -48.62 -4.41
CA LEU A 5 44.02 -47.97 -3.68
C LEU A 5 43.25 -47.11 -4.70
N LEU A 6 42.06 -47.51 -5.12
CA LEU A 6 41.16 -46.67 -5.91
C LEU A 6 40.34 -45.84 -4.93
N LEU A 7 40.75 -44.59 -4.73
CA LEU A 7 40.02 -43.59 -3.95
C LEU A 7 38.94 -43.00 -4.84
N LEU A 8 37.69 -43.44 -4.66
CA LEU A 8 36.53 -42.86 -5.34
C LEU A 8 36.16 -41.54 -4.61
N ALA A 9 36.68 -40.42 -5.08
CA ALA A 9 36.26 -39.10 -4.61
C ALA A 9 34.90 -38.77 -5.24
N LEU A 10 33.82 -39.00 -4.50
CA LEU A 10 32.48 -38.53 -4.85
C LEU A 10 32.46 -37.00 -4.62
N ILE A 11 32.71 -36.22 -5.66
CA ILE A 11 32.52 -34.76 -5.62
C ILE A 11 31.02 -34.50 -5.67
N CYS A 12 30.39 -34.39 -4.50
CA CYS A 12 29.07 -33.78 -4.38
C CYS A 12 29.19 -32.31 -4.79
N ASN A 13 28.87 -32.00 -6.04
CA ASN A 13 28.57 -30.64 -6.49
C ASN A 13 27.25 -30.21 -5.83
N PHE A 14 27.32 -29.77 -4.57
CA PHE A 14 26.31 -28.86 -4.04
C PHE A 14 26.53 -27.51 -4.75
N SER A 15 25.78 -27.28 -5.82
CA SER A 15 25.59 -25.94 -6.35
C SER A 15 24.82 -25.12 -5.31
N LEU A 16 25.54 -24.51 -4.38
CA LEU A 16 25.01 -23.44 -3.54
C LEU A 16 24.72 -22.26 -4.47
N ALA A 17 23.47 -22.14 -4.92
CA ALA A 17 22.98 -20.89 -5.50
C ALA A 17 23.03 -19.83 -4.40
N GLY A 18 24.08 -19.00 -4.42
CA GLY A 18 24.14 -17.83 -3.57
C GLY A 18 23.15 -16.79 -4.08
N TYR A 19 22.01 -16.64 -3.40
CA TYR A 19 21.07 -15.57 -3.70
C TYR A 19 21.65 -14.24 -3.16
N ALA A 20 22.24 -13.44 -4.05
CA ALA A 20 22.52 -12.03 -3.72
C ALA A 20 21.20 -11.26 -3.73
N GLN A 21 20.98 -10.42 -2.72
CA GLN A 21 19.82 -9.52 -2.72
C GLN A 21 19.93 -8.56 -3.90
N SER A 22 18.87 -8.51 -4.69
CA SER A 22 18.82 -7.81 -5.98
C SER A 22 18.83 -6.28 -5.86
N GLY A 23 18.50 -5.74 -4.67
CA GLY A 23 18.20 -4.32 -4.47
C GLY A 23 16.91 -3.87 -5.17
N LEU A 24 16.05 -4.82 -5.58
CA LEU A 24 14.76 -4.57 -6.24
C LEU A 24 13.60 -5.06 -5.38
N GLY A 25 12.48 -4.35 -5.41
CA GLY A 25 11.31 -4.67 -4.58
C GLY A 25 11.63 -4.41 -3.11
N ILE A 26 11.32 -5.36 -2.22
CA ILE A 26 11.69 -5.24 -0.80
C ILE A 26 13.21 -5.20 -0.65
N ASP A 27 13.72 -4.10 -0.10
CA ASP A 27 15.16 -3.86 0.08
C ASP A 27 15.57 -4.01 1.55
N GLU A 28 15.40 -5.21 2.09
CA GLU A 28 15.75 -5.56 3.47
C GLU A 28 16.52 -6.87 3.53
N LYS A 29 17.55 -6.89 4.38
CA LYS A 29 18.40 -8.08 4.58
C LYS A 29 17.63 -9.25 5.18
N GLU A 30 16.62 -8.94 6.00
CA GLU A 30 15.74 -9.91 6.66
C GLU A 30 14.29 -9.72 6.20
N ASN A 31 13.45 -10.72 6.43
CA ASN A 31 12.03 -10.60 6.13
C ASN A 31 11.34 -9.71 7.16
N TRP A 32 11.23 -8.42 6.87
CA TRP A 32 10.61 -7.43 7.76
C TRP A 32 9.09 -7.59 7.92
N LEU A 33 8.46 -8.50 7.16
CA LEU A 33 7.06 -8.88 7.37
C LEU A 33 6.91 -9.76 8.62
N GLY A 34 7.98 -10.36 9.13
CA GLY A 34 7.95 -11.23 10.32
C GLY A 34 7.50 -10.53 11.60
N TYR A 35 6.97 -11.30 12.54
CA TYR A 35 6.63 -10.94 13.93
C TYR A 35 5.43 -10.02 14.13
N TRP A 36 5.17 -9.04 13.24
CA TRP A 36 4.16 -8.02 13.47
C TRP A 36 2.97 -8.04 12.50
N THR A 37 3.15 -8.60 11.30
CA THR A 37 2.07 -8.72 10.30
C THR A 37 1.14 -9.89 10.59
N GLU A 38 -0.08 -9.84 10.02
CA GLU A 38 -1.05 -10.92 10.06
C GLU A 38 -1.71 -11.10 8.68
N PHE A 39 -1.59 -12.29 8.08
CA PHE A 39 -2.14 -12.60 6.74
C PHE A 39 -3.37 -13.51 6.79
N ASN A 40 -3.79 -13.93 7.98
CA ASN A 40 -5.02 -14.64 8.24
C ASN A 40 -5.79 -14.06 9.46
N PRO A 41 -6.10 -12.75 9.47
CA PRO A 41 -6.77 -12.09 10.59
C PRO A 41 -8.19 -12.61 10.86
N LYS A 42 -8.72 -13.47 9.97
CA LYS A 42 -9.97 -14.19 10.17
C LYS A 42 -9.85 -15.25 11.27
N LYS A 43 -8.67 -15.83 11.51
CA LYS A 43 -8.44 -16.86 12.53
C LYS A 43 -8.00 -16.29 13.88
N GLU A 44 -7.82 -14.98 13.97
CA GLU A 44 -7.34 -14.33 15.18
C GLU A 44 -8.49 -14.12 16.17
N ASP A 45 -8.34 -14.71 17.36
CA ASP A 45 -9.25 -14.47 18.48
C ASP A 45 -8.82 -13.21 19.26
N TYR A 46 -9.56 -12.13 19.05
CA TYR A 46 -9.28 -10.84 19.66
C TYR A 46 -10.18 -10.61 20.87
N ARG A 47 -9.57 -10.19 21.99
CA ARG A 47 -10.27 -9.86 23.24
C ARG A 47 -11.47 -8.92 22.99
N GLU A 48 -12.58 -9.20 23.68
CA GLU A 48 -13.78 -8.34 23.66
C GLU A 48 -13.49 -6.93 24.19
N PRO A 49 -14.13 -5.87 23.65
CA PRO A 49 -13.95 -4.50 24.13
C PRO A 49 -14.35 -4.32 25.60
N GLN A 50 -13.51 -3.63 26.37
CA GLN A 50 -13.75 -3.30 27.78
C GLN A 50 -14.15 -1.84 27.96
N LYS A 51 -13.74 -0.96 27.04
CA LYS A 51 -13.98 0.48 27.07
C LYS A 51 -14.55 0.96 25.75
N ILE A 52 -15.42 1.97 25.79
CA ILE A 52 -16.02 2.57 24.60
C ILE A 52 -15.40 3.95 24.37
N LEU A 53 -14.93 4.19 23.15
CA LEU A 53 -14.55 5.49 22.63
C LEU A 53 -15.70 6.00 21.76
N THR A 54 -16.21 7.18 22.08
CA THR A 54 -17.33 7.81 21.37
C THR A 54 -17.21 9.34 21.46
N GLY A 55 -17.81 10.07 20.53
CA GLY A 55 -17.84 11.53 20.55
C GLY A 55 -16.47 12.16 20.33
N SER A 56 -16.01 13.02 21.25
CA SER A 56 -14.76 13.76 21.10
C SER A 56 -13.78 13.55 22.25
N ILE A 57 -12.49 13.47 21.89
CA ILE A 57 -11.33 13.43 22.78
C ILE A 57 -10.64 14.80 22.64
N SER A 58 -10.98 15.74 23.53
CA SER A 58 -10.54 17.15 23.48
C SER A 58 -9.34 17.47 24.39
N GLN A 59 -8.83 16.47 25.10
CA GLN A 59 -7.66 16.55 25.96
C GLN A 59 -6.73 15.36 25.70
N ASN A 60 -5.45 15.53 26.02
CA ASN A 60 -4.46 14.47 25.88
C ASN A 60 -4.92 13.21 26.61
N THR A 61 -4.98 12.10 25.88
CA THR A 61 -5.53 10.84 26.38
C THR A 61 -4.59 9.72 25.99
N THR A 62 -4.35 8.79 26.92
CA THR A 62 -3.57 7.57 26.66
C THR A 62 -4.48 6.36 26.74
N LEU A 63 -4.46 5.52 25.71
CA LEU A 63 -5.10 4.22 25.68
C LEU A 63 -4.08 3.17 26.09
N SER A 64 -4.38 2.41 27.13
CA SER A 64 -3.47 1.41 27.69
C SER A 64 -3.69 0.05 27.04
N ASN A 65 -2.60 -0.69 26.84
CA ASN A 65 -2.65 -2.05 26.28
C ASN A 65 -3.29 -3.11 27.20
N ARG A 66 -3.50 -2.74 28.47
CA ARG A 66 -4.27 -3.55 29.43
C ARG A 66 -5.73 -3.68 29.03
N ASP A 67 -6.27 -2.62 28.41
CA ASP A 67 -7.65 -2.55 27.99
C ASP A 67 -7.81 -2.84 26.50
N THR A 68 -9.04 -3.17 26.11
CA THR A 68 -9.50 -3.20 24.73
C THR A 68 -10.57 -2.14 24.51
N TYR A 69 -10.56 -1.50 23.34
CA TYR A 69 -11.38 -0.33 23.07
C TYR A 69 -12.35 -0.56 21.90
N LEU A 70 -13.60 -0.17 22.06
CA LEU A 70 -14.59 -0.10 20.99
C LEU A 70 -14.62 1.32 20.43
N ILE A 71 -14.39 1.50 19.13
CA ILE A 71 -14.61 2.76 18.42
C ILE A 71 -16.07 2.78 17.98
N GLN A 72 -16.90 3.59 18.65
CA GLN A 72 -18.34 3.67 18.39
C GLN A 72 -18.72 5.05 17.84
N GLY A 73 -19.28 5.04 16.63
CA GLY A 73 -19.54 6.22 15.82
C GLY A 73 -18.26 6.91 15.34
N ASN A 74 -18.38 8.19 15.01
CA ASN A 74 -17.23 9.03 14.68
C ASN A 74 -16.58 9.52 15.99
N VAL A 75 -15.34 9.08 16.24
CA VAL A 75 -14.53 9.47 17.40
C VAL A 75 -13.51 10.53 16.96
N TYR A 76 -13.70 11.77 17.39
CA TYR A 76 -12.85 12.89 16.98
C TYR A 76 -11.80 13.22 18.04
N VAL A 77 -10.52 13.24 17.68
CA VAL A 77 -9.46 13.87 18.49
C VAL A 77 -9.37 15.32 18.07
N THR A 78 -9.67 16.24 18.99
CA THR A 78 -9.89 17.67 18.72
C THR A 78 -9.07 18.56 19.64
N ASN A 79 -9.21 19.89 19.50
CA ASN A 79 -8.61 20.88 20.41
C ASN A 79 -7.08 20.72 20.56
N ASN A 80 -6.40 20.38 19.47
CA ASN A 80 -4.96 20.10 19.43
C ASN A 80 -4.50 19.02 20.43
N ALA A 81 -5.42 18.16 20.89
CA ALA A 81 -5.10 17.07 21.80
C ALA A 81 -4.25 16.00 21.10
N THR A 82 -3.51 15.26 21.92
CA THR A 82 -2.76 14.08 21.50
C THR A 82 -3.43 12.81 22.03
N LEU A 83 -3.81 11.90 21.14
CA LEU A 83 -4.21 10.55 21.49
C LEU A 83 -2.99 9.63 21.41
N THR A 84 -2.52 9.17 22.55
CA THR A 84 -1.45 8.18 22.65
C THR A 84 -2.06 6.78 22.79
N ILE A 85 -1.53 5.82 22.05
CA ILE A 85 -1.96 4.42 22.09
C ILE A 85 -0.73 3.57 22.42
N GLU A 86 -0.75 2.90 23.57
CA GLU A 86 0.35 2.03 23.98
C GLU A 86 0.52 0.86 23.00
N GLU A 87 1.75 0.39 22.82
CA GLU A 87 2.04 -0.80 21.99
C GLU A 87 1.25 -2.03 22.46
N GLY A 88 0.81 -2.88 21.52
CA GLY A 88 -0.05 -4.03 21.82
C GLY A 88 -1.50 -3.70 22.17
N THR A 89 -1.92 -2.42 22.12
CA THR A 89 -3.33 -2.06 22.32
C THR A 89 -4.19 -2.57 21.17
N LEU A 90 -5.38 -3.08 21.53
CA LEU A 90 -6.39 -3.55 20.59
C LEU A 90 -7.58 -2.59 20.58
N LEU A 91 -7.94 -2.14 19.38
CA LEU A 91 -9.12 -1.32 19.10
C LEU A 91 -10.02 -2.06 18.11
N ARG A 92 -11.32 -2.09 18.38
CA ARG A 92 -12.34 -2.74 17.55
C ARG A 92 -13.32 -1.68 17.04
N GLY A 93 -13.53 -1.60 15.74
CA GLY A 93 -14.48 -0.68 15.12
C GLY A 93 -15.90 -1.22 15.12
N ASP A 94 -16.87 -0.47 15.67
CA ASP A 94 -18.26 -0.90 15.72
C ASP A 94 -18.90 -0.88 14.32
N SER A 95 -19.38 -2.04 13.89
CA SER A 95 -19.92 -2.21 12.56
C SER A 95 -21.28 -1.58 12.35
N LYS A 96 -22.05 -1.42 13.44
CA LYS A 96 -23.40 -0.82 13.41
C LYS A 96 -23.34 0.68 13.19
N THR A 97 -22.38 1.35 13.82
CA THR A 97 -22.27 2.81 13.80
C THR A 97 -21.29 3.34 12.75
N CYS A 98 -20.67 2.48 11.94
CA CYS A 98 -19.52 2.85 11.11
C CYS A 98 -18.40 3.47 11.97
N GLY A 99 -17.96 2.76 13.01
CA GLY A 99 -16.93 3.23 13.92
C GLY A 99 -15.73 3.77 13.14
N THR A 100 -15.34 5.02 13.39
CA THR A 100 -14.27 5.72 12.65
C THR A 100 -13.46 6.55 13.63
N LEU A 101 -12.13 6.47 13.55
CA LEU A 101 -11.24 7.31 14.34
C LEU A 101 -10.76 8.49 13.49
N ILE A 102 -11.00 9.71 13.95
CA ILE A 102 -10.69 10.95 13.22
C ILE A 102 -9.73 11.80 14.04
N ILE A 103 -8.50 11.94 13.56
CA ILE A 103 -7.51 12.89 14.08
C ILE A 103 -7.68 14.19 13.30
N THR A 104 -8.27 15.19 13.95
CA THR A 104 -8.58 16.47 13.28
C THR A 104 -7.33 17.32 13.08
N LYS A 105 -7.40 18.27 12.14
CA LYS A 105 -6.29 19.20 11.88
C LYS A 105 -5.87 19.90 13.17
N GLY A 106 -4.59 19.74 13.52
CA GLY A 106 -3.96 20.29 14.73
C GLY A 106 -3.87 19.31 15.90
N ALA A 107 -4.73 18.29 15.94
CA ALA A 107 -4.60 17.17 16.86
C ALA A 107 -3.55 16.15 16.37
N LYS A 108 -3.17 15.22 17.25
CA LYS A 108 -2.14 14.21 16.96
C LYS A 108 -2.54 12.82 17.43
N ILE A 109 -2.02 11.82 16.73
CA ILE A 109 -2.04 10.42 17.16
C ILE A 109 -0.61 9.94 17.40
N ILE A 110 -0.36 9.25 18.52
CA ILE A 110 0.91 8.58 18.80
C ILE A 110 0.59 7.10 18.98
N ALA A 111 0.55 6.37 17.88
CA ALA A 111 0.36 4.92 17.81
C ALA A 111 1.68 4.28 17.38
N GLN A 112 2.55 4.00 18.35
CA GLN A 112 3.88 3.46 18.13
C GLN A 112 3.98 2.06 18.73
N GLY A 113 3.49 1.07 17.99
CA GLY A 113 3.70 -0.34 18.30
C GLY A 113 5.15 -0.77 18.09
N SER A 114 5.44 -2.01 18.47
CA SER A 114 6.70 -2.69 18.17
C SER A 114 6.48 -3.91 17.29
N GLU A 115 7.56 -4.50 16.78
CA GLU A 115 7.46 -5.74 16.00
C GLU A 115 6.88 -6.90 16.84
N SER A 116 7.12 -6.90 18.15
CA SER A 116 6.61 -7.91 19.07
C SER A 116 5.19 -7.60 19.58
N PHE A 117 4.82 -6.32 19.64
CA PHE A 117 3.54 -5.85 20.15
C PHE A 117 2.94 -4.79 19.21
N PRO A 118 2.48 -5.18 18.00
CA PRO A 118 1.83 -4.25 17.10
C PRO A 118 0.53 -3.72 17.71
N ILE A 119 0.16 -2.49 17.36
CA ILE A 119 -1.18 -1.97 17.68
C ILE A 119 -2.15 -2.49 16.62
N VAL A 120 -3.31 -2.98 17.04
CA VAL A 120 -4.29 -3.60 16.13
C VAL A 120 -5.60 -2.83 16.17
N PHE A 121 -6.07 -2.42 14.99
CA PHE A 121 -7.41 -1.93 14.73
C PHE A 121 -8.15 -2.96 13.88
N THR A 122 -9.28 -3.47 14.34
CA THR A 122 -9.99 -4.55 13.63
C THR A 122 -11.52 -4.45 13.78
N SER A 123 -12.26 -5.37 13.18
CA SER A 123 -13.71 -5.45 13.27
C SER A 123 -14.19 -5.79 14.69
N ASN A 124 -15.31 -5.19 15.11
CA ASN A 124 -16.02 -5.60 16.32
C ASN A 124 -16.89 -6.85 16.13
N ASN A 125 -17.03 -7.38 14.91
CA ASN A 125 -17.75 -8.64 14.70
C ASN A 125 -16.93 -9.83 15.22
N ASP A 126 -17.64 -10.92 15.52
CA ASP A 126 -17.05 -12.20 15.91
C ASP A 126 -16.13 -12.74 14.81
N GLU A 127 -15.14 -13.55 15.20
CA GLU A 127 -14.10 -14.16 14.34
C GLU A 127 -14.65 -14.65 12.98
N TYR A 128 -15.74 -15.41 12.98
CA TYR A 128 -16.32 -16.02 11.78
C TYR A 128 -17.19 -15.07 10.94
N SER A 129 -17.51 -13.89 11.46
CA SER A 129 -18.43 -12.91 10.86
C SER A 129 -17.72 -11.66 10.34
N ARG A 130 -16.40 -11.56 10.49
CA ARG A 130 -15.61 -10.43 9.99
C ARG A 130 -15.62 -10.39 8.46
N LYS A 131 -15.80 -9.21 7.91
CA LYS A 131 -15.80 -8.97 6.46
C LYS A 131 -15.24 -7.58 6.15
N PRO A 132 -14.71 -7.37 4.93
CA PRO A 132 -14.37 -6.03 4.46
C PRO A 132 -15.51 -5.04 4.72
N GLY A 133 -15.18 -3.82 5.14
CA GLY A 133 -16.16 -2.76 5.35
C GLY A 133 -17.01 -2.97 6.60
N ASP A 134 -16.47 -3.66 7.60
CA ASP A 134 -17.14 -3.80 8.87
C ASP A 134 -17.20 -2.46 9.59
N TRP A 135 -16.11 -1.70 9.62
CA TRP A 135 -16.01 -0.39 10.26
C TRP A 135 -15.39 0.65 9.31
N GLY A 136 -15.42 1.93 9.71
CA GLY A 136 -15.00 3.03 8.82
C GLY A 136 -13.51 3.00 8.51
N GLY A 137 -12.66 3.14 9.51
CA GLY A 137 -11.22 3.25 9.34
C GLY A 137 -10.62 4.37 10.18
N ILE A 138 -9.43 4.83 9.78
CA ILE A 138 -8.69 5.90 10.45
C ILE A 138 -8.52 7.07 9.48
N ILE A 139 -8.83 8.28 9.94
CA ILE A 139 -8.61 9.51 9.19
C ILE A 139 -7.63 10.38 9.96
N VAL A 140 -6.53 10.80 9.32
CA VAL A 140 -5.51 11.65 9.92
C VAL A 140 -5.39 12.94 9.11
N MET A 141 -5.77 14.07 9.70
CA MET A 141 -5.77 15.37 9.04
C MET A 141 -4.62 16.26 9.52
N GLY A 142 -3.93 16.89 8.56
CA GLY A 142 -2.87 17.86 8.81
C GLY A 142 -3.10 19.21 8.14
N ASP A 143 -2.08 20.06 8.22
CA ASP A 143 -2.03 21.44 7.74
C ASP A 143 -1.00 21.65 6.60
N ALA A 144 -0.59 20.58 5.92
CA ALA A 144 0.30 20.65 4.77
C ALA A 144 -0.46 21.01 3.47
N PRO A 145 0.23 21.50 2.41
CA PRO A 145 -0.41 21.95 1.18
C PRO A 145 -1.24 20.90 0.44
N VAL A 146 -2.33 21.34 -0.20
CA VAL A 146 -3.21 20.53 -1.05
C VAL A 146 -3.53 21.29 -2.34
N SER A 147 -3.86 20.60 -3.44
CA SER A 147 -4.13 21.22 -4.75
C SER A 147 -5.57 21.70 -4.96
N ARG A 148 -6.31 22.00 -3.88
CA ARG A 148 -7.67 22.56 -3.97
C ARG A 148 -7.68 24.08 -3.90
N PHE A 149 -8.74 24.70 -4.44
CA PHE A 149 -8.96 26.14 -4.32
C PHE A 149 -8.89 26.61 -2.86
N GLY A 150 -8.15 27.69 -2.63
CA GLY A 150 -7.91 28.22 -1.29
C GLY A 150 -6.96 27.38 -0.42
N GLY A 151 -6.40 26.28 -0.92
CA GLY A 151 -5.48 25.42 -0.18
C GLY A 151 -6.15 24.62 0.94
N VAL A 152 -7.46 24.40 0.84
CA VAL A 152 -8.25 23.70 1.86
C VAL A 152 -8.98 22.51 1.25
N GLY A 153 -8.74 21.33 1.82
CA GLY A 153 -9.45 20.10 1.52
C GLY A 153 -10.61 19.86 2.50
N VAL A 154 -11.55 19.04 2.07
CA VAL A 154 -12.64 18.50 2.91
C VAL A 154 -12.67 17.00 2.70
N VAL A 155 -12.64 16.23 3.79
CA VAL A 155 -12.82 14.77 3.73
C VAL A 155 -14.30 14.49 3.47
N ASP A 156 -14.61 13.83 2.35
CA ASP A 156 -15.98 13.56 1.90
C ASP A 156 -16.51 12.25 2.52
N PHE A 157 -16.86 12.28 3.81
CA PHE A 157 -17.31 11.07 4.55
C PHE A 157 -18.36 11.36 5.65
N ASP A 158 -19.30 12.27 5.41
CA ASP A 158 -20.34 12.65 6.40
C ASP A 158 -19.80 13.06 7.78
N LEU A 159 -18.58 13.58 7.83
CA LEU A 159 -17.97 14.08 9.07
C LEU A 159 -18.61 15.41 9.49
N ASP A 160 -18.51 15.73 10.78
CA ASP A 160 -18.90 17.04 11.31
C ASP A 160 -18.18 18.17 10.53
N PRO A 161 -18.90 19.14 9.93
CA PRO A 161 -18.32 20.26 9.20
C PRO A 161 -17.33 21.12 9.99
N GLN A 162 -17.39 21.09 11.32
CA GLN A 162 -16.43 21.75 12.18
C GLN A 162 -15.04 21.08 12.14
N TYR A 163 -14.99 19.78 11.84
CA TYR A 163 -13.81 18.93 12.04
C TYR A 163 -13.30 18.23 10.77
N ASN A 164 -13.92 18.46 9.61
CA ASN A 164 -13.65 17.72 8.37
C ASN A 164 -12.67 18.42 7.39
N ARG A 165 -12.13 19.57 7.77
CA ARG A 165 -11.23 20.39 6.93
C ARG A 165 -9.77 20.10 7.22
N PHE A 166 -9.00 19.97 6.15
CA PHE A 166 -7.54 19.79 6.19
C PHE A 166 -6.85 20.75 5.21
N GLY A 167 -5.53 20.78 5.26
CA GLY A 167 -4.72 21.64 4.39
C GLY A 167 -4.26 22.93 5.06
N GLY A 168 -3.23 23.52 4.47
CA GLY A 168 -2.53 24.72 4.92
C GLY A 168 -1.22 24.89 4.14
N GLU A 169 -0.22 25.52 4.75
CA GLU A 169 1.06 25.81 4.09
C GLU A 169 2.25 25.04 4.73
N ASN A 170 2.01 24.24 5.77
CA ASN A 170 3.04 23.66 6.61
C ASN A 170 3.55 22.30 6.09
N LYS A 171 4.50 22.34 5.16
CA LYS A 171 5.08 21.14 4.52
C LYS A 171 5.80 20.18 5.50
N VAL A 172 6.23 20.69 6.65
CA VAL A 172 6.99 19.92 7.66
C VAL A 172 6.17 19.61 8.92
N GLY A 173 4.87 19.90 8.89
CA GLY A 173 3.94 19.60 9.97
C GLY A 173 3.93 18.11 10.33
N SER A 174 3.47 17.80 11.54
CA SER A 174 3.35 16.42 12.03
C SER A 174 1.98 16.21 12.64
N ALA A 175 1.23 15.26 12.09
CA ALA A 175 0.00 14.75 12.68
C ALA A 175 0.27 13.60 13.69
N GLY A 176 1.55 13.30 13.94
CA GLY A 176 2.00 12.31 14.93
C GLY A 176 2.69 11.10 14.31
N VAL A 177 2.45 9.92 14.87
CA VAL A 177 3.16 8.67 14.59
C VAL A 177 2.16 7.52 14.43
N LEU A 178 2.26 6.80 13.32
CA LEU A 178 1.70 5.46 13.15
C LEU A 178 2.85 4.53 12.75
N LYS A 179 3.22 3.64 13.68
CA LYS A 179 4.31 2.68 13.49
C LYS A 179 3.98 1.30 14.06
N ASN A 180 4.23 0.24 13.30
CA ASN A 180 3.84 -1.15 13.63
C ASN A 180 2.36 -1.25 13.98
N VAL A 181 1.51 -0.84 13.03
CA VAL A 181 0.06 -0.79 13.17
C VAL A 181 -0.59 -1.74 12.18
N ARG A 182 -1.57 -2.54 12.63
CA ARG A 182 -2.46 -3.31 11.76
C ARG A 182 -3.85 -2.68 11.73
N VAL A 183 -4.42 -2.57 10.54
CA VAL A 183 -5.79 -2.11 10.31
C VAL A 183 -6.49 -3.16 9.45
N GLU A 184 -7.52 -3.79 10.00
CA GLU A 184 -8.16 -4.95 9.41
C GLU A 184 -9.65 -4.66 9.18
N TYR A 185 -10.20 -5.08 8.04
CA TYR A 185 -11.65 -5.07 7.77
C TYR A 185 -12.31 -3.68 7.77
N ALA A 186 -11.54 -2.62 7.50
CA ALA A 186 -12.01 -1.24 7.41
C ALA A 186 -12.66 -0.92 6.04
N GLY A 187 -12.95 0.36 5.77
CA GLY A 187 -13.43 0.85 4.48
C GLY A 187 -14.96 0.91 4.34
N LYS A 188 -15.72 0.88 5.45
CA LYS A 188 -17.18 0.91 5.40
C LYS A 188 -17.69 2.21 4.79
N LYS A 189 -18.71 2.09 3.93
CA LYS A 189 -19.49 3.24 3.43
C LYS A 189 -20.26 3.95 4.55
N SER A 190 -20.24 5.28 4.52
CA SER A 190 -21.07 6.13 5.38
C SER A 190 -22.57 5.95 5.12
N ALA A 191 -23.41 6.64 5.91
CA ALA A 191 -24.86 6.62 5.73
C ALA A 191 -25.29 7.14 4.34
N THR A 192 -24.60 8.17 3.81
CA THR A 192 -24.87 8.72 2.46
C THR A 192 -24.07 8.02 1.35
N LYS A 193 -23.49 6.85 1.66
CA LYS A 193 -22.71 6.00 0.72
C LYS A 193 -21.40 6.61 0.25
N LYS A 194 -20.80 7.51 1.03
CA LYS A 194 -19.42 7.96 0.84
C LYS A 194 -18.46 6.91 1.38
N GLN A 195 -17.27 6.80 0.78
CA GLN A 195 -16.25 5.82 1.14
C GLN A 195 -15.03 6.54 1.74
N ILE A 196 -14.32 5.83 2.61
CA ILE A 196 -12.96 6.15 3.02
C ILE A 196 -12.10 4.92 2.87
N ALA A 197 -10.78 5.11 2.79
CA ALA A 197 -9.81 4.03 2.85
C ALA A 197 -9.75 3.39 4.24
N GLY A 198 -9.01 2.29 4.36
CA GLY A 198 -8.64 1.75 5.67
C GLY A 198 -7.90 2.79 6.52
N ILE A 199 -6.99 3.53 5.88
CA ILE A 199 -6.39 4.75 6.44
C ILE A 199 -6.35 5.87 5.39
N THR A 200 -6.97 7.00 5.71
CA THR A 200 -6.87 8.23 4.92
C THR A 200 -5.92 9.23 5.60
N PHE A 201 -4.86 9.60 4.91
CA PHE A 201 -3.93 10.67 5.28
C PHE A 201 -4.23 11.93 4.49
N ALA A 202 -4.80 12.94 5.14
CA ALA A 202 -5.30 14.15 4.48
C ALA A 202 -4.48 15.39 4.87
N GLY A 203 -3.65 15.88 3.95
CA GLY A 203 -2.82 17.07 4.15
C GLY A 203 -1.78 16.89 5.27
N VAL A 204 -1.27 15.68 5.48
CA VAL A 204 -0.23 15.44 6.49
C VAL A 204 1.14 15.95 6.00
N GLY A 205 1.91 16.53 6.92
CA GLY A 205 3.25 17.04 6.63
C GLY A 205 4.33 15.98 6.83
N SER A 206 5.54 16.31 6.37
CA SER A 206 6.68 15.37 6.32
C SER A 206 7.30 15.04 7.68
N GLY A 207 6.83 15.66 8.76
CA GLY A 207 7.14 15.29 10.14
C GLY A 207 6.23 14.20 10.71
N THR A 208 5.20 13.76 9.96
CA THR A 208 4.34 12.64 10.36
C THR A 208 5.06 11.32 10.06
N VAL A 209 5.15 10.43 11.06
CA VAL A 209 5.77 9.11 10.87
C VAL A 209 4.70 8.14 10.40
N ILE A 210 4.89 7.58 9.20
CA ILE A 210 4.00 6.59 8.56
C ILE A 210 4.89 5.42 8.15
N GLU A 211 4.99 4.42 9.03
CA GLU A 211 6.00 3.36 8.89
C GLU A 211 5.48 2.01 9.38
N ALA A 212 5.77 0.90 8.69
CA ALA A 212 5.39 -0.44 9.16
C ALA A 212 3.89 -0.52 9.50
N ILE A 213 3.05 -0.29 8.49
CA ILE A 213 1.60 -0.34 8.64
C ILE A 213 1.05 -1.38 7.68
N GLN A 214 0.23 -2.28 8.20
CA GLN A 214 -0.51 -3.24 7.38
C GLN A 214 -1.99 -2.87 7.38
N VAL A 215 -2.56 -2.68 6.20
CA VAL A 215 -4.00 -2.62 5.99
C VAL A 215 -4.43 -3.89 5.28
N SER A 216 -5.43 -4.58 5.83
CA SER A 216 -5.93 -5.83 5.26
C SER A 216 -7.45 -5.84 5.12
N PHE A 217 -7.93 -6.44 4.02
CA PHE A 217 -9.35 -6.65 3.76
C PHE A 217 -10.19 -5.35 3.83
N SER A 218 -9.68 -4.24 3.28
CA SER A 218 -10.45 -2.99 3.15
C SER A 218 -11.56 -3.14 2.09
N ASP A 219 -12.78 -2.65 2.37
CA ASP A 219 -13.89 -2.56 1.38
C ASP A 219 -13.83 -1.26 0.54
N ASN A 220 -12.67 -0.62 0.57
CA ASN A 220 -12.28 0.46 -0.33
C ASN A 220 -10.75 0.36 -0.52
N ASP A 221 -10.08 1.49 -0.66
CA ASP A 221 -8.63 1.54 -0.72
C ASP A 221 -8.00 1.11 0.60
N SER A 222 -6.77 0.60 0.57
CA SER A 222 -6.02 0.36 1.81
C SER A 222 -5.52 1.68 2.39
N PHE A 223 -4.80 2.46 1.57
CA PHE A 223 -4.26 3.77 1.96
C PHE A 223 -4.67 4.83 0.94
N GLU A 224 -5.20 5.94 1.43
CA GLU A 224 -5.53 7.12 0.62
C GLU A 224 -4.72 8.33 1.11
N PHE A 225 -4.03 9.00 0.19
CA PHE A 225 -3.24 10.20 0.46
C PHE A 225 -3.84 11.39 -0.26
N LEU A 226 -4.47 12.29 0.50
CA LEU A 226 -5.12 13.50 0.01
C LEU A 226 -4.21 14.71 0.22
N GLY A 227 -3.39 15.04 -0.77
CA GLY A 227 -2.43 16.14 -0.67
C GLY A 227 -1.36 15.92 0.42
N GLY A 228 -0.68 16.99 0.80
CA GLY A 228 0.36 16.98 1.82
C GLY A 228 1.76 16.63 1.31
N ASN A 229 2.69 16.52 2.26
CA ASN A 229 4.09 16.19 2.04
C ASN A 229 4.40 14.90 2.79
N VAL A 230 4.16 13.77 2.14
CA VAL A 230 4.13 12.46 2.77
C VAL A 230 5.51 11.81 2.69
N LYS A 231 5.96 11.25 3.81
CA LYS A 231 7.05 10.28 3.86
C LYS A 231 6.50 9.00 4.44
N ALA A 232 6.37 7.98 3.60
CA ALA A 232 5.80 6.70 4.00
C ALA A 232 6.73 5.57 3.59
N GLN A 233 6.95 4.63 4.51
CA GLN A 233 7.81 3.48 4.26
C GLN A 233 7.21 2.22 4.85
N LYS A 234 7.52 1.04 4.30
CA LYS A 234 7.11 -0.22 4.92
C LYS A 234 5.58 -0.33 5.07
N LEU A 235 4.82 0.06 4.04
CA LEU A 235 3.37 -0.14 4.01
C LEU A 235 3.01 -1.45 3.31
N ILE A 236 2.01 -2.12 3.84
CA ILE A 236 1.49 -3.39 3.32
C ILE A 236 0.01 -3.20 3.07
N SER A 237 -0.41 -3.33 1.82
CA SER A 237 -1.82 -3.58 1.49
C SER A 237 -1.99 -5.07 1.23
N TYR A 238 -2.96 -5.68 1.92
CA TYR A 238 -3.32 -7.08 1.73
C TYR A 238 -4.81 -7.20 1.40
N ARG A 239 -5.11 -7.55 0.15
CA ARG A 239 -6.47 -7.82 -0.34
C ARG A 239 -7.45 -6.65 -0.14
N ALA A 240 -7.02 -5.43 -0.47
CA ALA A 240 -7.94 -4.30 -0.65
C ALA A 240 -8.96 -4.61 -1.75
N SER A 241 -10.22 -4.25 -1.54
CA SER A 241 -11.23 -4.37 -2.59
C SER A 241 -11.03 -3.33 -3.69
N ASP A 242 -10.57 -2.13 -3.35
CA ASP A 242 -10.29 -1.08 -4.32
C ASP A 242 -8.78 -0.84 -4.48
N ASP A 243 -8.28 0.39 -4.53
CA ASP A 243 -6.87 0.65 -4.78
C ASP A 243 -6.00 0.35 -3.54
N ASP A 244 -4.82 -0.23 -3.72
CA ASP A 244 -3.93 -0.49 -2.58
C ASP A 244 -3.34 0.82 -2.03
N PHE A 245 -2.92 1.72 -2.92
CA PHE A 245 -2.41 3.05 -2.61
C PHE A 245 -3.00 4.10 -3.58
N ASP A 246 -3.90 4.96 -3.10
CA ASP A 246 -4.43 6.11 -3.85
C ASP A 246 -3.70 7.40 -3.45
N PHE A 247 -3.20 8.13 -4.45
CA PHE A 247 -2.53 9.41 -4.33
C PHE A 247 -3.26 10.48 -5.13
N THR A 248 -3.82 11.47 -4.44
CA THR A 248 -4.56 12.55 -5.08
C THR A 248 -4.35 13.92 -4.42
N GLN A 249 -5.01 14.95 -4.97
CA GLN A 249 -5.06 16.31 -4.42
C GLN A 249 -3.68 16.97 -4.18
N GLY A 250 -2.73 16.71 -5.08
CA GLY A 250 -1.45 17.41 -5.10
C GLY A 250 -0.39 16.85 -4.17
N VAL A 251 -0.58 15.61 -3.68
CA VAL A 251 0.34 14.98 -2.73
C VAL A 251 1.77 14.95 -3.26
N GLN A 252 2.71 15.31 -2.39
CA GLN A 252 4.15 15.18 -2.62
C GLN A 252 4.66 14.01 -1.77
N ALA A 253 4.81 12.82 -2.37
CA ALA A 253 5.13 11.60 -1.63
C ALA A 253 6.56 11.11 -1.90
N ASP A 254 7.31 10.85 -0.83
CA ASP A 254 8.45 9.93 -0.84
C ASP A 254 7.95 8.60 -0.24
N PHE A 255 7.85 7.56 -1.07
CA PHE A 255 7.22 6.27 -0.75
C PHE A 255 8.19 5.13 -0.98
N THR A 256 8.51 4.36 0.07
CA THR A 256 9.59 3.37 -0.03
C THR A 256 9.26 2.00 0.58
N ASN A 257 9.92 0.97 0.07
CA ASN A 257 9.97 -0.37 0.67
C ASN A 257 8.60 -0.92 1.06
N SER A 258 7.62 -0.78 0.16
CA SER A 258 6.20 -1.06 0.43
C SER A 258 5.65 -2.08 -0.56
N ILE A 259 4.60 -2.80 -0.15
CA ILE A 259 4.06 -3.94 -0.88
C ILE A 259 2.54 -3.89 -0.99
N ALA A 260 2.03 -4.22 -2.18
CA ALA A 260 0.62 -4.50 -2.40
C ALA A 260 0.46 -5.97 -2.82
N LEU A 261 -0.39 -6.69 -2.10
CA LEU A 261 -0.72 -8.09 -2.32
C LEU A 261 -2.20 -8.20 -2.68
N ARG A 262 -2.48 -8.20 -3.99
CA ARG A 262 -3.82 -8.28 -4.53
C ARG A 262 -4.27 -9.72 -4.71
N HIS A 263 -5.59 -9.92 -4.62
CA HIS A 263 -6.23 -11.19 -4.89
C HIS A 263 -7.43 -10.93 -5.82
N PRO A 264 -7.65 -11.74 -6.88
CA PRO A 264 -8.69 -11.47 -7.87
C PRO A 264 -10.13 -11.41 -7.34
N PHE A 265 -10.46 -12.23 -6.34
CA PHE A 265 -11.75 -12.20 -5.62
C PHE A 265 -11.86 -11.14 -4.52
N SER A 266 -10.87 -10.25 -4.40
CA SER A 266 -10.90 -9.07 -3.54
C SER A 266 -10.78 -7.85 -4.46
N SER A 267 -11.80 -7.63 -5.30
CA SER A 267 -11.83 -6.57 -6.30
C SER A 267 -13.22 -5.95 -6.40
N SER A 268 -13.26 -4.62 -6.42
CA SER A 268 -14.43 -3.78 -6.68
C SER A 268 -14.73 -3.72 -8.19
N ASN A 269 -15.86 -3.12 -8.55
CA ASN A 269 -16.15 -2.78 -9.95
C ASN A 269 -15.49 -1.47 -10.42
N ALA A 270 -14.73 -0.79 -9.56
CA ALA A 270 -14.11 0.51 -9.83
C ALA A 270 -12.72 0.42 -10.50
N LYS A 271 -12.38 -0.76 -11.06
CA LYS A 271 -11.10 -1.07 -11.73
C LYS A 271 -9.92 -0.92 -10.77
N PRO A 272 -9.86 -1.76 -9.73
CA PRO A 272 -8.92 -1.58 -8.65
C PRO A 272 -7.47 -1.90 -9.08
N ARG A 273 -6.53 -1.20 -8.48
CA ARG A 273 -5.11 -1.15 -8.86
C ARG A 273 -4.23 -1.26 -7.62
N CYS A 274 -2.94 -1.49 -7.84
CA CYS A 274 -1.98 -1.34 -6.75
C CYS A 274 -1.63 0.11 -6.47
N MET A 275 -1.56 0.95 -7.50
CA MET A 275 -1.24 2.35 -7.32
C MET A 275 -2.08 3.19 -8.27
N GLU A 276 -2.84 4.11 -7.70
CA GLU A 276 -3.56 5.13 -8.43
C GLU A 276 -2.91 6.49 -8.15
N VAL A 277 -2.45 7.16 -9.21
CA VAL A 277 -1.75 8.45 -9.09
C VAL A 277 -2.49 9.49 -9.91
N LYS A 278 -3.23 10.36 -9.22
CA LYS A 278 -4.05 11.42 -9.83
C LYS A 278 -3.71 12.78 -9.26
N SER A 279 -3.83 13.86 -10.04
CA SER A 279 -3.75 15.22 -9.46
C SER A 279 -5.07 15.69 -8.85
N TYR A 280 -6.19 15.12 -9.30
CA TYR A 280 -7.53 15.45 -8.85
C TYR A 280 -8.50 14.30 -9.12
N ASN A 281 -9.50 14.15 -8.26
CA ASN A 281 -10.64 13.25 -8.48
C ASN A 281 -11.85 14.03 -9.04
N ASP A 282 -11.86 15.35 -8.86
CA ASP A 282 -12.89 16.28 -9.30
C ASP A 282 -12.21 17.55 -9.83
N ILE A 283 -12.28 17.76 -11.14
CA ILE A 283 -11.60 18.88 -11.82
C ILE A 283 -12.14 20.24 -11.36
N ASP A 284 -13.41 20.32 -10.97
CA ASP A 284 -14.05 21.58 -10.57
C ASP A 284 -13.53 22.09 -9.20
N LYS A 285 -12.86 21.21 -8.44
CA LYS A 285 -12.27 21.53 -7.13
C LYS A 285 -10.75 21.69 -7.19
N TYR A 286 -10.14 21.43 -8.34
CA TYR A 286 -8.70 21.45 -8.53
C TYR A 286 -8.21 22.86 -8.90
N ASP A 287 -7.17 23.31 -8.20
CA ASP A 287 -6.47 24.55 -8.49
C ASP A 287 -5.17 24.23 -9.27
N PRO A 288 -5.16 24.46 -10.60
CA PRO A 288 -4.01 24.13 -11.45
C PRO A 288 -2.77 25.00 -11.18
N GLN A 289 -2.89 26.07 -10.37
CA GLN A 289 -1.75 26.89 -9.96
C GLN A 289 -0.98 26.28 -8.79
N ARG A 290 -1.55 25.27 -8.11
CA ARG A 290 -0.92 24.59 -6.98
C ARG A 290 -0.12 23.36 -7.45
N SER A 291 0.64 22.78 -6.52
CA SER A 291 1.44 21.60 -6.80
C SER A 291 0.56 20.43 -7.25
N LYS A 292 0.93 19.85 -8.39
CA LYS A 292 0.39 18.59 -8.91
C LYS A 292 0.84 17.42 -8.08
N THR A 293 0.10 16.31 -8.11
CA THR A 293 0.53 15.07 -7.45
C THR A 293 1.85 14.61 -8.02
N ASN A 294 2.77 14.26 -7.13
CA ASN A 294 4.11 13.81 -7.46
C ASN A 294 4.54 12.74 -6.45
N VAL A 295 4.63 11.50 -6.94
CA VAL A 295 4.97 10.32 -6.15
C VAL A 295 6.35 9.83 -6.55
N LYS A 296 7.27 9.77 -5.59
CA LYS A 296 8.58 9.12 -5.73
C LYS A 296 8.54 7.80 -4.99
N ALA A 297 8.35 6.73 -5.74
CA ALA A 297 8.23 5.37 -5.29
C ALA A 297 9.54 4.59 -5.55
N THR A 298 10.14 4.02 -4.51
CA THR A 298 11.36 3.23 -4.63
C THR A 298 11.24 1.95 -3.83
N ASN A 299 11.77 0.83 -4.33
CA ASN A 299 11.74 -0.45 -3.61
C ASN A 299 10.28 -0.93 -3.38
N ILE A 300 9.43 -0.82 -4.40
CA ILE A 300 8.01 -1.21 -4.32
C ILE A 300 7.81 -2.61 -4.89
N THR A 301 6.96 -3.40 -4.24
CA THR A 301 6.58 -4.75 -4.70
C THR A 301 5.08 -4.82 -4.92
N LEU A 302 4.64 -5.02 -6.17
CA LEU A 302 3.22 -5.08 -6.52
C LEU A 302 2.92 -6.49 -7.04
N VAL A 303 2.04 -7.23 -6.38
CA VAL A 303 1.84 -8.65 -6.66
C VAL A 303 0.36 -8.97 -6.71
N ASN A 304 -0.07 -9.59 -7.80
CA ASN A 304 -1.27 -10.38 -7.81
C ASN A 304 -0.91 -11.82 -7.39
N ILE A 305 -1.49 -12.30 -6.29
CA ILE A 305 -1.04 -13.54 -5.61
C ILE A 305 -1.67 -14.82 -6.18
N GLU A 306 -2.57 -14.68 -7.15
CA GLU A 306 -3.24 -15.79 -7.85
C GLU A 306 -3.25 -15.54 -9.36
N ASP A 307 -3.35 -16.59 -10.16
CA ASP A 307 -3.44 -16.44 -11.62
C ASP A 307 -4.67 -15.61 -12.04
N ASN A 308 -4.50 -14.80 -13.08
CA ASN A 308 -5.54 -13.87 -13.53
C ASN A 308 -6.53 -14.48 -14.55
N ASN A 309 -6.85 -15.76 -14.45
CA ASN A 309 -7.63 -16.49 -15.48
C ASN A 309 -9.07 -15.97 -15.66
N GLN A 310 -9.65 -15.43 -14.59
CA GLN A 310 -10.94 -14.76 -14.53
C GLN A 310 -10.94 -13.33 -15.10
N GLY A 311 -9.76 -12.75 -15.35
CA GLY A 311 -9.62 -11.40 -15.88
C GLY A 311 -10.09 -10.28 -14.95
N LEU A 312 -10.15 -10.53 -13.63
CA LEU A 312 -10.58 -9.57 -12.60
C LEU A 312 -9.46 -8.61 -12.17
N ILE A 313 -8.20 -8.97 -12.40
CA ILE A 313 -7.05 -8.07 -12.21
C ILE A 313 -6.78 -7.39 -13.55
N LYS A 314 -6.63 -6.07 -13.54
CA LYS A 314 -6.42 -5.27 -14.75
C LYS A 314 -5.01 -4.68 -14.71
N GLU A 315 -4.89 -3.37 -14.56
CA GLU A 315 -3.62 -2.67 -14.44
C GLU A 315 -3.04 -2.71 -13.02
N ALA A 316 -1.71 -2.76 -12.89
CA ALA A 316 -1.03 -2.62 -11.60
C ALA A 316 -0.98 -1.15 -11.15
N VAL A 317 -0.64 -0.26 -12.07
CA VAL A 317 -0.44 1.16 -11.82
C VAL A 317 -1.26 1.98 -12.81
N TYR A 318 -1.91 3.02 -12.33
CA TYR A 318 -2.52 4.06 -13.16
C TYR A 318 -1.94 5.43 -12.84
N VAL A 319 -1.65 6.18 -13.89
CA VAL A 319 -1.21 7.58 -13.77
C VAL A 319 -2.11 8.45 -14.65
N SER A 320 -2.79 9.42 -14.02
CA SER A 320 -3.60 10.39 -14.77
C SER A 320 -2.74 11.43 -15.46
N ASN A 321 -3.36 12.18 -16.36
CA ASN A 321 -2.81 13.44 -16.82
C ASN A 321 -2.46 14.35 -15.62
N GLU A 322 -1.41 15.16 -15.79
CA GLU A 322 -0.93 16.10 -14.76
C GLU A 322 -0.44 15.48 -13.45
N ALA A 323 -0.38 14.16 -13.31
CA ALA A 323 0.27 13.49 -12.19
C ALA A 323 1.70 13.09 -12.56
N ASN A 324 2.59 13.03 -11.56
CA ASN A 324 3.98 12.61 -11.77
C ASN A 324 4.26 11.35 -10.95
N LEU A 325 4.89 10.37 -11.57
CA LEU A 325 5.35 9.14 -10.94
C LEU A 325 6.83 8.93 -11.25
N ASN A 326 7.66 8.78 -10.22
CA ASN A 326 8.98 8.19 -10.34
C ASN A 326 8.96 6.83 -9.64
N LEU A 327 9.02 5.74 -10.39
CA LEU A 327 9.04 4.39 -9.87
C LEU A 327 10.40 3.76 -10.15
N SER A 328 11.13 3.40 -9.09
CA SER A 328 12.47 2.83 -9.23
C SER A 328 12.72 1.60 -8.37
N ASN A 329 13.63 0.74 -8.80
CA ASN A 329 14.07 -0.45 -8.07
C ASN A 329 12.90 -1.33 -7.60
N SER A 330 11.89 -1.54 -8.45
CA SER A 330 10.60 -2.12 -8.03
C SER A 330 10.26 -3.37 -8.84
N VAL A 331 9.41 -4.23 -8.27
CA VAL A 331 8.96 -5.49 -8.88
C VAL A 331 7.45 -5.48 -9.00
N VAL A 332 6.94 -5.80 -10.19
CA VAL A 332 5.52 -5.94 -10.50
C VAL A 332 5.28 -7.33 -11.05
N TYR A 333 4.31 -8.06 -10.49
CA TYR A 333 4.02 -9.45 -10.86
C TYR A 333 2.52 -9.70 -11.02
N GLY A 334 2.10 -10.25 -12.18
CA GLY A 334 0.82 -10.94 -12.32
C GLY A 334 -0.39 -10.09 -12.74
N PHE A 335 -0.19 -8.99 -13.46
CA PHE A 335 -1.27 -8.08 -13.88
C PHE A 335 -1.60 -8.24 -15.36
N ARG A 336 -2.76 -7.77 -15.81
CA ARG A 336 -3.00 -7.67 -17.27
C ARG A 336 -2.05 -6.63 -17.86
N ASP A 337 -2.06 -5.43 -17.29
CA ASP A 337 -1.21 -4.33 -17.73
C ASP A 337 -0.32 -3.89 -16.55
N PHE A 338 0.97 -3.60 -16.78
CA PHE A 338 1.77 -2.98 -15.73
C PHE A 338 1.31 -1.54 -15.49
N LEU A 339 1.35 -0.70 -16.52
CA LEU A 339 1.06 0.73 -16.40
C LEU A 339 -0.04 1.16 -17.37
N MET A 340 -1.13 1.65 -16.81
CA MET A 340 -2.22 2.32 -17.52
C MET A 340 -2.02 3.83 -17.46
N LEU A 341 -2.10 4.46 -18.63
CA LEU A 341 -1.94 5.90 -18.82
C LEU A 341 -3.29 6.49 -19.24
N ASP A 342 -3.65 7.65 -18.71
CA ASP A 342 -4.90 8.32 -19.12
C ASP A 342 -4.83 8.83 -20.56
N ARG A 343 -3.99 9.85 -20.82
CA ARG A 343 -3.92 10.59 -22.09
C ARG A 343 -2.50 10.90 -22.55
N PHE A 344 -1.55 10.05 -22.16
CA PHE A 344 -0.15 10.22 -22.59
C PHE A 344 0.03 9.54 -23.96
N SER A 345 0.05 10.34 -25.01
CA SER A 345 -0.01 9.87 -26.42
C SER A 345 1.36 9.68 -27.08
N MET A 346 2.43 10.24 -26.48
CA MET A 346 3.77 10.31 -27.06
C MET A 346 4.84 10.01 -26.02
N THR A 347 5.93 9.35 -26.43
CA THR A 347 7.05 8.99 -25.54
C THR A 347 7.63 10.18 -24.78
N ASP A 348 7.85 11.32 -25.43
CA ASP A 348 8.41 12.52 -24.78
C ASP A 348 7.48 13.09 -23.70
N GLU A 349 6.17 13.00 -23.93
CA GLU A 349 5.17 13.41 -22.96
C GLU A 349 5.14 12.43 -21.78
N PHE A 350 5.13 11.12 -22.06
CA PHE A 350 5.24 10.08 -21.05
C PHE A 350 6.46 10.28 -20.14
N GLU A 351 7.66 10.43 -20.71
CA GLU A 351 8.92 10.54 -19.94
C GLU A 351 9.02 11.83 -19.11
N LYS A 352 8.21 12.85 -19.42
CA LYS A 352 8.11 14.07 -18.62
C LYS A 352 7.45 13.81 -17.27
N TYR A 353 6.40 12.99 -17.25
CA TYR A 353 5.55 12.77 -16.08
C TYR A 353 5.84 11.44 -15.38
N VAL A 354 6.25 10.42 -16.13
CA VAL A 354 6.55 9.09 -15.63
C VAL A 354 8.02 8.78 -15.84
N LYS A 355 8.72 8.50 -14.74
CA LYS A 355 10.11 8.08 -14.72
C LYS A 355 10.18 6.67 -14.16
N LEU A 356 10.61 5.73 -14.97
CA LEU A 356 10.81 4.35 -14.57
C LEU A 356 12.30 4.06 -14.52
N LYS A 357 12.75 3.24 -13.56
CA LYS A 357 14.16 2.82 -13.52
C LYS A 357 14.35 1.51 -12.77
N ASN A 358 15.12 0.58 -13.33
CA ASN A 358 15.48 -0.68 -12.68
C ASN A 358 14.22 -1.43 -12.20
N LEU A 359 13.35 -1.84 -13.12
CA LEU A 359 12.12 -2.53 -12.76
C LEU A 359 12.15 -3.98 -13.24
N VAL A 360 11.47 -4.86 -12.51
CA VAL A 360 11.08 -6.19 -13.01
C VAL A 360 9.57 -6.17 -13.22
N ILE A 361 9.15 -6.42 -14.45
CA ILE A 361 7.75 -6.49 -14.88
C ILE A 361 7.52 -7.93 -15.32
N ALA A 362 6.95 -8.71 -14.42
CA ALA A 362 6.84 -10.15 -14.55
C ALA A 362 5.39 -10.58 -14.69
N HIS A 363 5.15 -11.61 -15.49
CA HIS A 363 3.83 -12.22 -15.64
C HIS A 363 2.73 -11.18 -15.96
N CYS A 364 3.08 -10.19 -16.78
CA CYS A 364 2.15 -9.16 -17.25
C CYS A 364 1.84 -9.36 -18.73
N THR A 365 0.56 -9.25 -19.11
CA THR A 365 0.18 -9.38 -20.54
C THR A 365 0.67 -8.19 -21.36
N LYS A 366 0.65 -6.98 -20.80
CA LYS A 366 1.16 -5.76 -21.43
C LYS A 366 1.99 -4.94 -20.45
N VAL A 367 2.99 -4.26 -20.97
CA VAL A 367 3.81 -3.32 -20.18
C VAL A 367 3.08 -1.98 -20.05
N PHE A 368 2.70 -1.38 -21.18
CA PHE A 368 2.02 -0.09 -21.23
C PHE A 368 0.66 -0.23 -21.88
N SER A 369 -0.34 0.48 -21.36
CA SER A 369 -1.65 0.66 -21.95
C SER A 369 -2.12 2.11 -21.80
N SER A 370 -3.04 2.53 -22.65
CA SER A 370 -3.65 3.86 -22.62
C SER A 370 -5.17 3.72 -22.56
N MET A 371 -5.83 4.64 -21.87
CA MET A 371 -7.30 4.74 -21.84
C MET A 371 -7.86 5.22 -23.18
N ASP A 372 -7.08 5.93 -23.99
CA ASP A 372 -7.43 6.24 -25.37
C ASP A 372 -7.14 5.02 -26.26
N GLU A 373 -8.20 4.25 -26.58
CA GLU A 373 -8.14 2.95 -27.27
C GLU A 373 -7.48 2.95 -28.66
N GLY A 374 -7.04 4.11 -29.17
CA GLY A 374 -6.33 4.27 -30.45
C GLY A 374 -4.82 4.54 -30.36
N ASP A 375 -4.24 4.70 -29.17
CA ASP A 375 -2.97 5.47 -29.03
C ASP A 375 -1.77 4.70 -28.45
N THR A 376 -1.94 3.43 -28.03
CA THR A 376 -0.79 2.65 -27.53
C THR A 376 0.20 2.25 -28.64
N SER A 377 -0.10 2.53 -29.90
CA SER A 377 0.77 2.22 -31.04
C SER A 377 1.96 3.20 -31.20
N ARG A 378 2.16 4.16 -30.28
CA ARG A 378 3.22 5.18 -30.37
C ARG A 378 4.32 5.10 -29.33
N MET A 379 4.18 4.27 -28.28
CA MET A 379 5.24 4.05 -27.30
C MET A 379 6.11 2.87 -27.71
N ASP A 380 7.38 3.15 -28.02
CA ASP A 380 8.39 2.13 -28.25
C ASP A 380 8.77 1.49 -26.91
N THR A 381 8.09 0.38 -26.60
CA THR A 381 8.24 -0.34 -25.33
C THR A 381 9.66 -0.88 -25.18
N ASP A 382 10.29 -1.34 -26.25
CA ASP A 382 11.65 -1.90 -26.22
C ASP A 382 12.69 -0.81 -25.96
N PHE A 383 12.52 0.36 -26.58
CA PHE A 383 13.33 1.54 -26.28
C PHE A 383 13.19 1.98 -24.83
N ILE A 384 11.95 2.13 -24.33
CA ILE A 384 11.71 2.53 -22.94
C ILE A 384 12.29 1.48 -21.97
N ALA A 385 12.10 0.20 -22.26
CA ALA A 385 12.60 -0.89 -21.43
C ALA A 385 14.13 -0.90 -21.34
N SER A 386 14.81 -0.84 -22.48
CA SER A 386 16.28 -0.83 -22.53
C SER A 386 16.89 0.41 -21.87
N LYS A 387 16.36 1.61 -22.18
CA LYS A 387 16.83 2.88 -21.61
C LYS A 387 16.70 2.94 -20.09
N ASN A 388 15.62 2.36 -19.55
CA ASN A 388 15.26 2.47 -18.14
C ASN A 388 15.59 1.21 -17.32
N ALA A 389 16.30 0.23 -17.91
CA ALA A 389 16.62 -1.05 -17.28
C ALA A 389 15.35 -1.78 -16.75
N LEU A 390 14.33 -1.90 -17.60
CA LEU A 390 13.13 -2.67 -17.31
C LEU A 390 13.34 -4.11 -17.80
N THR A 391 13.25 -5.07 -16.89
CA THR A 391 13.29 -6.50 -17.18
C THR A 391 11.86 -7.00 -17.34
N ILE A 392 11.47 -7.34 -18.57
CA ILE A 392 10.17 -7.92 -18.87
C ILE A 392 10.34 -9.44 -18.96
N SER A 393 9.55 -10.20 -18.21
CA SER A 393 9.69 -11.66 -18.16
C SER A 393 8.38 -12.36 -17.81
N ASP A 394 8.36 -13.67 -17.99
CA ASP A 394 7.22 -14.50 -17.64
C ASP A 394 7.69 -15.80 -16.96
N GLY A 395 6.92 -16.27 -16.00
CA GLY A 395 7.26 -17.44 -15.18
C GLY A 395 6.36 -17.53 -13.94
N PRO A 396 6.38 -18.67 -13.23
CA PRO A 396 5.59 -18.87 -12.02
C PRO A 396 6.06 -17.97 -10.88
N ILE A 397 5.17 -17.62 -9.95
CA ILE A 397 5.44 -16.64 -8.88
C ILE A 397 6.64 -17.01 -7.99
N ASN A 398 6.87 -18.31 -7.79
CA ASN A 398 7.97 -18.84 -6.98
C ASN A 398 9.35 -18.71 -7.65
N ASP A 399 9.40 -18.37 -8.94
CA ASP A 399 10.65 -17.97 -9.60
C ASP A 399 11.07 -16.54 -9.17
N TYR A 400 10.11 -15.72 -8.72
CA TYR A 400 10.35 -14.29 -8.46
C TYR A 400 10.52 -13.98 -6.97
N PHE A 401 9.95 -14.76 -6.06
CA PHE A 401 9.92 -14.43 -4.63
C PHE A 401 10.38 -15.59 -3.75
N LYS A 402 10.99 -15.28 -2.60
CA LYS A 402 11.55 -16.28 -1.68
C LYS A 402 10.51 -17.27 -1.15
N SER A 403 9.34 -16.79 -0.74
CA SER A 403 8.23 -17.62 -0.30
C SER A 403 6.91 -16.87 -0.46
N THR A 404 5.93 -17.48 -1.11
CA THR A 404 4.57 -16.93 -1.27
C THR A 404 3.54 -17.66 -0.41
N ASP A 405 4.01 -18.53 0.48
CA ASP A 405 3.17 -19.33 1.37
C ASP A 405 2.63 -18.49 2.54
N PHE A 406 1.32 -18.27 2.55
CA PHE A 406 0.60 -17.55 3.61
C PHE A 406 0.26 -18.42 4.83
N SER A 407 0.61 -19.72 4.84
CA SER A 407 0.52 -20.55 6.04
C SER A 407 1.61 -20.23 7.07
N ILE A 408 2.67 -19.56 6.61
CA ILE A 408 3.71 -18.91 7.40
C ILE A 408 3.74 -17.42 7.06
N THR A 409 4.65 -16.64 7.66
CA THR A 409 4.91 -15.29 7.15
C THR A 409 5.53 -15.38 5.76
N PRO A 410 4.88 -14.84 4.71
CA PRO A 410 5.42 -14.87 3.35
C PRO A 410 6.67 -13.99 3.26
N ASP A 411 7.50 -14.23 2.25
CA ASP A 411 8.74 -13.50 1.97
C ASP A 411 8.78 -13.09 0.51
N PHE A 412 8.32 -11.87 0.24
CA PHE A 412 8.26 -11.25 -1.09
C PHE A 412 9.54 -10.52 -1.48
N ARG A 413 10.69 -10.85 -0.88
CA ARG A 413 11.98 -10.35 -1.38
C ARG A 413 12.28 -10.98 -2.74
N TYR A 414 12.64 -10.14 -3.71
CA TYR A 414 12.85 -10.57 -5.09
C TYR A 414 14.09 -11.46 -5.24
N LEU A 415 13.91 -12.61 -5.89
CA LEU A 415 14.95 -13.53 -6.30
C LEU A 415 15.50 -13.10 -7.66
N LYS A 416 16.76 -12.65 -7.70
CA LYS A 416 17.45 -12.47 -8.99
C LYS A 416 17.76 -13.85 -9.56
N ILE A 417 16.92 -14.37 -10.46
CA ILE A 417 17.29 -15.56 -11.24
C ILE A 417 18.28 -15.13 -12.32
N GLU A 418 19.57 -15.40 -12.09
CA GLU A 418 20.54 -15.46 -13.19
C GLU A 418 20.37 -16.82 -13.87
N ARG A 419 19.56 -16.90 -14.93
CA ARG A 419 19.58 -18.07 -15.81
C ARG A 419 20.92 -18.04 -16.55
N THR A 420 21.94 -18.72 -16.03
CA THR A 420 23.14 -19.00 -16.79
C THR A 420 22.76 -19.89 -17.96
N ASN A 421 23.13 -19.49 -19.18
CA ASN A 421 22.97 -20.30 -20.39
C ASN A 421 23.84 -21.57 -20.28
N SER A 422 23.34 -22.57 -19.57
CA SER A 422 23.95 -23.90 -19.51
C SER A 422 22.86 -24.95 -19.34
N ASN A 423 22.39 -25.40 -20.50
CA ASN A 423 21.86 -26.73 -20.80
C ASN A 423 20.54 -27.17 -20.14
N VAL A 424 19.43 -26.84 -20.82
CA VAL A 424 18.31 -27.78 -20.93
C VAL A 424 18.63 -28.74 -22.07
N VAL A 425 19.13 -29.94 -21.72
CA VAL A 425 18.93 -31.13 -22.56
C VAL A 425 18.29 -32.19 -21.67
N LEU A 426 16.96 -32.21 -21.66
CA LEU A 426 16.19 -33.37 -21.28
C LEU A 426 16.43 -34.45 -22.34
N ASN A 427 17.46 -35.28 -22.17
CA ASN A 427 17.52 -36.54 -22.90
C ASN A 427 16.68 -37.56 -22.16
N LYS A 428 15.45 -37.74 -22.67
CA LYS A 428 14.67 -38.96 -22.50
C LYS A 428 15.49 -40.16 -23.01
N LYS A 429 15.76 -41.13 -22.15
CA LYS A 429 15.53 -42.55 -22.43
C LYS A 429 15.51 -43.35 -21.14
#